data_AF-A0A077LTR5-F1
#
_entry.id   AF-A0A077LTR5-F1
#
_cell.length_a   1.000
_cell.length_b   1.000
_cell.length_c   1.000
_cell.angle_alpha   90.00
_cell.angle_beta   90.00
_cell.angle_gamma   90.00
#
_symmetry.space_group_name_H-M   'P 1'
#
loop_
_entity.id
_entity.type
_entity.pdbx_description
1 polymer ?
#
loop_
_entity_poly.entity_id
_entity_poly.type
_entity_poly.pdbx_seq_one_letter_code
_entity_poly.pdbx_strand_id
1 'polypeptide(L)'
;MLHPGSGRLDDPETSPYAVIEASNRAYLNAFKRNARLMMLLEQVATLDPNFRALRRRRGEAFVQRNARGIANLQARGLVDTELDAYQSASALSAMVSFTAYYTYCVAEEDTPVEDLVRTCTRLWANALGLAPEARGR
;
A
#
# COMPACT_ATOMS: atom_id res chain seq x y z
N MET A 1 -3.20 -2.94 -13.90
CA MET A 1 -2.53 -1.65 -14.11
C MET A 1 -1.24 -1.63 -13.30
N LEU A 2 -0.11 -1.28 -13.92
CA LEU A 2 1.08 -0.86 -13.18
C LEU A 2 0.76 0.49 -12.53
N HIS A 3 1.03 0.65 -11.24
CA HIS A 3 1.02 1.98 -10.63
C HIS A 3 2.09 2.84 -11.30
N PRO A 4 1.80 4.12 -11.59
CA PRO A 4 2.87 5.07 -11.86
C PRO A 4 3.78 5.05 -10.63
N GLY A 5 5.09 4.87 -10.83
CA GLY A 5 6.06 4.78 -9.75
C GLY A 5 5.89 5.96 -8.81
N SER A 6 5.34 5.70 -7.62
CA SER A 6 5.41 6.64 -6.52
C SER A 6 6.88 6.78 -6.10
N GLY A 7 7.20 7.93 -5.51
CA GLY A 7 8.55 8.32 -5.11
C GLY A 7 9.36 7.17 -4.50
N ARG A 8 10.66 7.21 -4.74
CA ARG A 8 11.59 6.19 -4.29
C ARG A 8 11.82 6.35 -2.78
N LEU A 9 11.43 5.34 -1.98
CA LEU A 9 11.70 5.30 -0.52
C LEU A 9 13.21 5.36 -0.21
N ASP A 10 14.06 5.10 -1.21
CA ASP A 10 15.52 5.13 -1.16
C ASP A 10 16.14 6.53 -1.30
N ASP A 11 15.36 7.58 -1.57
CA ASP A 11 15.87 8.96 -1.58
C ASP A 11 16.03 9.49 -0.13
N PRO A 12 17.26 9.82 0.31
CA PRO A 12 17.50 10.31 1.67
C PRO A 12 16.79 11.61 2.02
N GLU A 13 16.58 12.48 1.03
CA GLU A 13 16.01 13.83 1.18
C GLU A 13 14.47 13.82 1.13
N THR A 14 13.87 12.71 0.68
CA THR A 14 12.41 12.60 0.63
C THR A 14 11.87 12.05 1.95
N SER A 15 10.90 12.74 2.54
CA SER A 15 10.19 12.22 3.72
C SER A 15 9.61 10.81 3.44
N PRO A 16 9.93 9.79 4.27
CA PRO A 16 9.34 8.46 4.14
C PRO A 16 7.81 8.50 4.24
N TYR A 17 7.26 9.40 5.07
CA TYR A 17 5.81 9.57 5.21
C TYR A 17 5.19 10.06 3.90
N ALA A 18 5.79 11.09 3.28
CA ALA A 18 5.32 11.64 2.00
C ALA A 18 5.38 10.60 0.87
N VAL A 19 6.41 9.74 0.85
CA VAL A 19 6.50 8.65 -0.12
C VAL A 19 5.41 7.60 0.09
N ILE A 20 5.17 7.18 1.34
CA ILE A 20 4.08 6.24 1.67
C ILE A 20 2.74 6.85 1.25
N GLU A 21 2.52 8.12 1.54
CA GLU A 21 1.31 8.84 1.18
C GLU A 21 1.08 8.88 -0.33
N ALA A 22 2.11 9.27 -1.09
CA ALA A 22 2.06 9.30 -2.54
C ALA A 22 1.79 7.90 -3.14
N SER A 23 2.38 6.86 -2.54
CA SER A 23 2.18 5.46 -2.95
C SER A 23 0.75 5.00 -2.70
N ASN A 24 0.22 5.24 -1.50
CA ASN A 24 -1.16 4.91 -1.14
C ASN A 24 -2.16 5.67 -2.03
N ARG A 25 -1.91 6.95 -2.28
CA ARG A 25 -2.73 7.79 -3.16
C ARG A 25 -2.74 7.28 -4.60
N ALA A 26 -1.59 6.93 -5.16
CA ALA A 26 -1.51 6.33 -6.49
C ALA A 26 -2.25 4.98 -6.55
N TYR A 27 -2.15 4.18 -5.48
CA TYR A 27 -2.85 2.90 -5.37
C TYR A 27 -4.36 3.08 -5.36
N LEU A 28 -4.87 3.86 -4.41
CA LEU A 28 -6.30 4.02 -4.16
C LEU A 28 -7.01 4.71 -5.32
N ASN A 29 -6.39 5.71 -5.95
CA ASN A 29 -6.95 6.35 -7.15
C ASN A 29 -7.05 5.37 -8.32
N ALA A 30 -6.02 4.55 -8.55
CA ALA A 30 -6.07 3.54 -9.59
C ALA A 30 -7.10 2.44 -9.26
N PHE A 31 -7.25 2.06 -8.00
CA PHE A 31 -8.27 1.11 -7.58
C PHE A 31 -9.68 1.67 -7.82
N LYS A 32 -10.01 2.88 -7.32
CA LYS A 32 -11.33 3.50 -7.49
C LYS A 32 -11.72 3.58 -8.97
N ARG A 33 -10.81 4.04 -9.83
CA ARG A 33 -11.03 4.10 -11.29
C ARG A 33 -11.35 2.75 -11.95
N ASN A 34 -10.89 1.64 -11.36
CA ASN A 34 -11.00 0.30 -11.94
C ASN A 34 -11.81 -0.66 -11.06
N ALA A 35 -12.59 -0.15 -10.10
CA ALA A 35 -13.22 -0.97 -9.05
C ALA A 35 -14.03 -2.15 -9.62
N ARG A 36 -14.82 -1.93 -10.67
CA ARG A 36 -15.61 -2.99 -11.34
C ARG A 36 -14.74 -4.11 -11.92
N LEU A 37 -13.64 -3.77 -12.60
CA LEU A 37 -12.68 -4.75 -13.12
C LEU A 37 -11.99 -5.50 -11.98
N MET A 38 -11.63 -4.78 -10.92
CA MET A 38 -10.98 -5.37 -9.74
C MET A 38 -11.91 -6.37 -9.05
N MET A 39 -13.18 -6.02 -8.88
CA MET A 39 -14.21 -6.90 -8.31
C MET A 39 -14.37 -8.20 -9.11
N LEU A 40 -14.51 -8.09 -10.44
CA LEU A 40 -14.61 -9.27 -11.30
C LEU A 40 -13.38 -10.17 -11.20
N LEU A 41 -12.18 -9.58 -11.16
CA LEU A 41 -10.95 -10.34 -11.04
C LEU A 41 -10.85 -11.08 -9.70
N GLU A 42 -11.29 -10.47 -8.59
CA GLU A 42 -11.34 -11.16 -7.29
C GLU A 42 -12.33 -12.32 -7.31
N GLN A 43 -13.53 -12.13 -7.87
CA GLN A 43 -14.54 -13.18 -7.99
C GLN A 43 -14.02 -14.38 -8.80
N VAL A 44 -13.46 -14.14 -9.99
CA VAL A 44 -12.96 -15.22 -10.86
C VAL A 44 -11.74 -15.92 -10.25
N ALA A 45 -10.88 -15.20 -9.52
CA ALA A 45 -9.71 -15.81 -8.85
C ALA A 45 -10.09 -16.84 -7.77
N THR A 46 -11.33 -16.82 -7.26
CA THR A 46 -11.83 -17.88 -6.36
C THR A 46 -12.05 -19.20 -7.10
N LEU A 47 -12.45 -19.15 -8.38
CA LEU A 47 -12.85 -20.30 -9.19
C LEU A 47 -11.73 -20.80 -10.13
N ASP A 48 -10.92 -19.90 -10.70
CA ASP A 48 -9.94 -20.23 -11.73
C ASP A 48 -8.48 -20.07 -11.23
N PRO A 49 -7.65 -21.14 -11.29
CA PRO A 49 -6.27 -21.11 -10.80
C PRO A 49 -5.35 -20.16 -11.59
N ASN A 50 -5.60 -19.92 -12.87
CA ASN A 50 -4.84 -18.97 -13.68
C ASN A 50 -5.09 -17.53 -13.23
N PHE A 51 -6.36 -17.19 -12.95
CA PHE A 51 -6.71 -15.89 -12.38
C PHE A 51 -6.18 -15.73 -10.96
N ARG A 52 -6.18 -16.78 -10.15
CA ARG A 52 -5.52 -16.79 -8.84
C ARG A 52 -4.02 -16.53 -8.94
N ALA A 53 -3.34 -17.14 -9.90
CA ALA A 53 -1.92 -16.89 -10.16
C ALA A 53 -1.66 -15.45 -10.64
N LEU A 54 -2.49 -14.93 -11.54
CA LEU A 54 -2.43 -13.54 -12.00
C LEU A 54 -2.62 -12.56 -10.83
N ARG A 55 -3.61 -12.82 -9.98
CA ARG A 55 -3.90 -12.03 -8.77
C ARG A 55 -2.72 -12.01 -7.80
N ARG A 56 -2.07 -13.16 -7.60
CA ARG A 56 -0.89 -13.28 -6.74
C ARG A 56 0.29 -12.50 -7.29
N ARG A 57 0.66 -12.72 -8.56
CA ARG A 57 1.79 -12.04 -9.23
C ARG A 57 1.66 -10.53 -9.21
N ARG A 58 0.43 -10.03 -9.39
CA ARG A 58 0.13 -8.59 -9.30
C ARG A 58 0.47 -8.03 -7.92
N GLY A 59 0.16 -8.75 -6.84
CA GLY A 59 0.46 -8.33 -5.48
C GLY A 59 1.94 -8.46 -5.12
N GLU A 60 2.59 -9.55 -5.52
CA GLU A 60 3.99 -9.87 -5.17
C GLU A 60 4.95 -8.75 -5.58
N ALA A 61 4.83 -8.19 -6.78
CA ALA A 61 5.72 -7.11 -7.22
C ALA A 61 5.64 -5.86 -6.33
N PHE A 62 4.47 -5.58 -5.74
CA PHE A 62 4.30 -4.48 -4.80
C PHE A 62 4.90 -4.79 -3.44
N VAL A 63 4.63 -5.98 -2.91
CA VAL A 63 5.22 -6.44 -1.64
C VAL A 63 6.74 -6.40 -1.70
N GLN A 64 7.34 -6.91 -2.79
CA GLN A 64 8.79 -6.90 -2.98
C GLN A 64 9.39 -5.49 -3.08
N ARG A 65 8.67 -4.53 -3.66
CA ARG A 65 9.10 -3.12 -3.68
C ARG A 65 9.02 -2.51 -2.29
N ASN A 66 7.90 -2.69 -1.60
CA ASN A 66 7.66 -2.13 -0.28
C ASN A 66 8.63 -2.71 0.77
N ALA A 67 8.91 -4.02 0.70
CA ALA A 67 9.87 -4.69 1.58
C ALA A 67 11.29 -4.10 1.44
N ARG A 68 11.73 -3.81 0.22
CA ARG A 68 13.03 -3.13 -0.03
C ARG A 68 13.06 -1.72 0.56
N GLY A 69 11.96 -0.98 0.44
CA GLY A 69 11.83 0.34 1.05
C GLY A 69 11.90 0.28 2.57
N ILE A 70 11.16 -0.64 3.19
CA ILE A 70 11.20 -0.86 4.64
C ILE A 70 12.61 -1.23 5.10
N ALA A 71 13.27 -2.18 4.44
CA ALA A 71 14.63 -2.59 4.77
C ALA A 71 15.64 -1.42 4.66
N ASN A 72 15.47 -0.52 3.69
CA ASN A 72 16.29 0.69 3.59
C ASN A 72 16.06 1.63 4.77
N LEU A 73 14.80 1.86 5.17
CA LEU A 73 14.47 2.67 6.33
C LEU A 73 15.00 2.06 7.64
N GLN A 74 14.95 0.73 7.77
CA GLN A 74 15.53 -0.01 8.91
C GLN A 74 17.06 0.17 8.96
N ALA A 75 17.75 0.05 7.83
CA ALA A 75 19.20 0.29 7.76
C ALA A 75 19.60 1.72 8.15
N ARG A 76 18.68 2.68 8.01
CA ARG A 76 18.84 4.09 8.43
C ARG A 76 18.38 4.33 9.88
N GLY A 77 17.82 3.34 10.57
CA GLY A 77 17.27 3.46 11.92
C GLY A 77 16.02 4.33 12.02
N LEU A 78 15.27 4.50 10.92
CA LEU A 78 14.10 5.39 10.85
C LEU A 78 12.79 4.71 11.23
N VAL A 79 12.77 3.37 11.23
CA VAL A 79 11.61 2.52 11.53
C VAL A 79 12.07 1.36 12.40
N ASP A 80 11.12 0.65 12.99
CA ASP A 80 11.36 -0.51 13.83
C ASP A 80 12.18 -1.59 13.09
N THR A 81 13.36 -1.90 13.64
CA THR A 81 14.33 -2.84 13.07
C THR A 81 14.04 -4.31 13.43
N GLU A 82 13.12 -4.56 14.37
CA GLU A 82 12.73 -5.92 14.77
C GLU A 82 11.64 -6.50 13.85
N LEU A 83 10.97 -5.66 13.05
CA LEU A 83 9.98 -6.09 12.07
C LEU A 83 10.61 -6.86 10.90
N ASP A 84 9.99 -7.97 10.50
CA ASP A 84 10.31 -8.62 9.22
C ASP A 84 9.81 -7.73 8.07
N ALA A 85 10.74 -7.20 7.27
CA ALA A 85 10.42 -6.25 6.21
C ALA A 85 9.44 -6.81 5.16
N TYR A 86 9.52 -8.10 4.84
CA TYR A 86 8.67 -8.73 3.83
C TYR A 86 7.26 -8.98 4.37
N GLN A 87 7.14 -9.53 5.57
CA GLN A 87 5.85 -9.79 6.21
C GLN A 87 5.12 -8.48 6.52
N SER A 88 5.82 -7.48 7.03
CA SER A 88 5.28 -6.13 7.25
C SER A 88 4.78 -5.51 5.94
N ALA A 89 5.58 -5.55 4.87
CA ALA A 89 5.16 -5.08 3.55
C ALA A 89 3.92 -5.81 3.04
N SER A 90 3.86 -7.13 3.22
CA SER A 90 2.75 -7.98 2.79
C SER A 90 1.46 -7.62 3.52
N ALA A 91 1.49 -7.58 4.85
CA ALA A 91 0.34 -7.27 5.69
C ALA A 91 -0.19 -5.85 5.44
N LEU A 92 0.71 -4.86 5.40
CA LEU A 92 0.36 -3.48 5.16
C LEU A 92 -0.20 -3.23 3.75
N SER A 93 0.33 -3.94 2.73
CA SER A 93 -0.21 -3.87 1.36
C SER A 93 -1.58 -4.56 1.24
N ALA A 94 -1.79 -5.66 1.97
CA ALA A 94 -3.07 -6.35 2.03
C ALA A 94 -4.15 -5.48 2.70
N MET A 95 -3.80 -4.79 3.79
CA MET A 95 -4.69 -3.83 4.46
C MET A 95 -5.20 -2.77 3.48
N VAL A 96 -4.30 -2.07 2.78
CA VAL A 96 -4.69 -1.02 1.81
C VAL A 96 -5.55 -1.59 0.68
N SER A 97 -5.17 -2.78 0.16
CA SER A 97 -5.90 -3.44 -0.92
C SER A 97 -7.32 -3.82 -0.51
N PHE A 98 -7.47 -4.41 0.68
CA PHE A 98 -8.77 -4.87 1.16
C PHE A 98 -9.67 -3.71 1.58
N THR A 99 -9.11 -2.65 2.19
CA THR A 99 -9.84 -1.41 2.47
C THR A 99 -10.42 -0.83 1.18
N ALA A 100 -9.62 -0.72 0.12
CA ALA A 100 -10.09 -0.22 -1.18
C ALA A 100 -11.18 -1.11 -1.79
N TYR A 101 -10.99 -2.43 -1.74
CA TYR A 101 -11.98 -3.39 -2.22
C TYR A 101 -13.30 -3.28 -1.47
N TYR A 102 -13.26 -3.27 -0.14
CA TYR A 102 -14.46 -3.18 0.67
C TYR A 102 -15.22 -1.89 0.40
N THR A 103 -14.54 -0.72 0.47
CA THR A 103 -15.18 0.57 0.24
C THR A 103 -15.79 0.68 -1.16
N TYR A 104 -15.04 0.34 -2.22
CA TYR A 104 -15.46 0.61 -3.59
C TYR A 104 -16.20 -0.53 -4.30
N CYS A 105 -16.19 -1.75 -3.74
CA CYS A 105 -16.84 -2.91 -4.36
C CYS A 105 -17.89 -3.57 -3.48
N VAL A 106 -17.82 -3.46 -2.14
CA VAL A 106 -18.75 -4.14 -1.23
C VAL A 106 -19.72 -3.16 -0.59
N ALA A 107 -19.21 -2.11 0.05
CA ALA A 107 -20.03 -1.10 0.71
C ALA A 107 -20.64 -0.09 -0.28
N GLU A 108 -20.04 0.03 -1.47
CA GLU A 108 -20.40 1.02 -2.51
C GLU A 108 -20.46 2.46 -1.97
N GLU A 109 -19.64 2.76 -0.96
CA GLU A 109 -19.56 4.08 -0.35
C GLU A 109 -18.82 5.05 -1.29
N ASP A 110 -19.33 6.27 -1.43
CA ASP A 110 -18.59 7.36 -2.09
C ASP A 110 -17.60 8.04 -1.14
N THR A 111 -16.86 7.24 -0.39
CA THR A 111 -15.79 7.74 0.47
C THR A 111 -14.76 8.47 -0.41
N PRO A 112 -14.41 9.72 -0.07
CA PRO A 112 -13.32 10.42 -0.73
C PRO A 112 -12.03 9.59 -0.64
N VAL A 113 -11.32 9.47 -1.76
CA VAL A 113 -10.02 8.73 -1.82
C VAL A 113 -9.06 9.27 -0.77
N GLU A 114 -9.08 10.57 -0.54
CA GLU A 114 -8.23 11.28 0.41
C GLU A 114 -8.41 10.83 1.87
N ASP A 115 -9.61 10.43 2.26
CA ASP A 115 -9.87 9.92 3.61
C ASP A 115 -9.21 8.56 3.81
N LEU A 116 -9.28 7.69 2.79
CA LEU A 116 -8.58 6.41 2.79
C LEU A 116 -7.06 6.61 2.74
N VAL A 117 -6.55 7.55 1.94
CA VAL A 117 -5.12 7.87 1.86
C VAL A 117 -4.58 8.28 3.22
N ARG A 118 -5.23 9.25 3.86
CA ARG A 118 -4.84 9.74 5.20
C ARG A 118 -4.86 8.62 6.23
N THR A 119 -5.92 7.82 6.26
CA THR A 119 -6.08 6.71 7.21
C THR A 119 -5.00 5.63 6.99
N CYS A 120 -4.86 5.15 5.76
CA CYS A 120 -3.90 4.09 5.42
C CYS A 120 -2.46 4.52 5.66
N THR A 121 -2.11 5.77 5.33
CA THR A 121 -0.75 6.31 5.51
C THR A 121 -0.39 6.42 6.98
N ARG A 122 -1.33 6.92 7.81
CA ARG A 122 -1.12 6.99 9.26
C ARG A 122 -0.96 5.60 9.88
N LEU A 123 -1.77 4.62 9.47
CA LEU A 123 -1.64 3.24 9.94
C LEU A 123 -0.31 2.61 9.53
N TRP A 124 0.14 2.84 8.29
CA TRP A 124 1.46 2.42 7.82
C TRP A 124 2.59 3.01 8.65
N ALA A 125 2.60 4.34 8.82
CA ALA A 125 3.65 5.02 9.58
C ALA A 125 3.72 4.52 11.03
N ASN A 126 2.56 4.41 11.69
CA ASN A 126 2.48 3.90 13.06
C ASN A 126 2.95 2.45 13.18
N ALA A 127 2.53 1.58 12.27
CA ALA A 127 2.90 0.16 12.30
C ALA A 127 4.40 -0.07 12.09
N LEU A 128 5.06 0.81 11.34
CA LEU A 128 6.51 0.78 11.14
C LEU A 128 7.28 1.51 12.26
N GLY A 129 6.60 2.14 13.22
CA GLY A 129 7.26 2.99 14.21
C GLY A 129 7.96 4.20 13.59
N LEU A 130 7.53 4.63 12.39
CA LEU A 130 8.08 5.82 11.75
C LEU A 130 7.78 7.02 12.65
N ALA A 131 8.82 7.66 13.17
CA ALA A 131 8.66 8.82 14.04
C ALA A 131 7.76 9.85 13.33
N PRO A 132 6.73 10.40 14.02
CA PRO A 132 5.95 11.49 13.42
C PRO A 132 6.95 12.55 13.00
N GLU A 133 6.90 13.00 11.74
CA GLU A 133 7.62 14.21 11.32
C GLU A 133 7.39 15.23 12.42
N ALA A 134 8.48 15.67 13.07
CA ALA A 134 8.39 16.58 14.19
C ALA A 134 7.51 17.72 13.74
N ARG A 135 6.27 17.78 14.26
CA ARG A 135 5.36 18.88 13.97
C ARG A 135 6.17 20.12 14.30
N GLY A 136 6.47 20.92 13.27
CA GLY A 136 7.17 22.18 13.44
C GLY A 136 6.54 22.89 14.62
N ARG A 137 7.36 23.16 15.63
CA ARG A 137 6.97 23.99 16.77
C ARG A 137 6.69 25.40 16.27
#